data_AF-A0A924S362-F1
#
_entry.id   AF-A0A924S362-F1
#
_cell.length_a   1.000
_cell.length_b   1.000
_cell.length_c   1.000
_cell.angle_alpha   90.00
_cell.angle_beta   90.00
_cell.angle_gamma   90.00
#
_symmetry.space_group_name_H-M   'P 1'
#
loop_
_entity.id
_entity.type
_entity.pdbx_description
1 polymer ?
#
loop_
_entity_poly.entity_id
_entity_poly.type
_entity_poly.pdbx_seq_one_letter_code
_entity_poly.pdbx_strand_id
1 'polypeptide(L)'
;MDTLPPDDAKTACKHPAGHFKPVIDPNRCEGKAACLAECPYDVFVVGRRERADLPGLTTLGMLKWWMHGGIQAEALRADQCHGCGLCVTACPENAITLTRA
;
A
#
# COMPACT_ATOMS: atom_id res chain seq x y z
N MET A 1 -2.20 -9.27 -20.74
CA MET A 1 -3.18 -8.26 -20.30
C MET A 1 -2.37 -7.25 -19.52
N ASP A 2 -1.70 -6.35 -20.23
CA ASP A 2 -0.73 -5.41 -19.66
C ASP A 2 -1.07 -4.02 -20.20
N THR A 3 -2.26 -3.54 -19.86
CA THR A 3 -2.54 -2.12 -20.02
C THR A 3 -1.85 -1.39 -18.87
N LEU A 4 -0.55 -1.16 -19.05
CA LEU A 4 0.19 -0.12 -18.35
C LEU A 4 -0.66 1.17 -18.42
N PRO A 5 -0.88 1.89 -17.31
CA PRO A 5 -1.69 3.10 -17.38
C PRO A 5 -1.08 4.12 -18.34
N PRO A 6 -1.91 4.99 -18.94
CA PRO A 6 -1.46 6.00 -19.88
C PRO A 6 -0.32 6.82 -19.28
N ASP A 7 0.64 7.22 -20.11
CA ASP A 7 1.90 7.84 -19.66
C ASP A 7 1.70 9.10 -18.80
N ASP A 8 0.54 9.75 -18.89
CA ASP A 8 0.17 10.90 -18.06
C ASP A 8 0.10 10.54 -16.55
N ALA A 9 -0.35 9.34 -16.20
CA ALA A 9 -0.40 8.86 -14.81
C ALA A 9 1.00 8.57 -14.24
N LYS A 10 1.96 8.24 -15.11
CA LYS A 10 3.36 8.01 -14.73
C LYS A 10 4.12 9.31 -14.49
N THR A 11 3.66 10.44 -15.06
CA THR A 11 4.34 11.74 -15.01
C THR A 11 4.46 12.32 -13.58
N ALA A 12 3.59 11.92 -12.65
CA ALA A 12 3.71 12.31 -11.24
C ALA A 12 4.89 11.65 -10.51
N CYS A 13 5.50 10.62 -11.11
CA CYS A 13 6.44 9.73 -10.44
C CYS A 13 7.88 10.14 -10.75
N LYS A 14 8.67 10.40 -9.71
CA LYS A 14 9.93 11.17 -9.81
C LYS A 14 11.19 10.31 -9.75
N HIS A 15 11.06 9.02 -9.45
CA HIS A 15 12.20 8.12 -9.25
C HIS A 15 12.11 6.91 -10.18
N PRO A 16 13.27 6.32 -10.55
CA PRO A 16 13.25 5.00 -11.17
C PRO A 16 12.62 3.97 -10.23
N ALA A 17 12.07 2.90 -10.81
CA ALA A 17 11.51 1.79 -10.06
C ALA A 17 12.53 1.25 -9.03
N GLY A 18 12.04 0.90 -7.85
CA GLY A 18 12.81 0.17 -6.85
C GLY A 18 13.78 1.02 -6.03
N HIS A 19 13.86 2.34 -6.25
CA HIS A 19 14.63 3.24 -5.37
C HIS A 19 13.93 3.50 -4.03
N PHE A 20 12.61 3.38 -4.03
CA PHE A 20 11.76 3.53 -2.85
C PHE A 20 10.82 2.35 -2.77
N LYS A 21 10.32 2.06 -1.57
CA LYS A 21 9.26 1.10 -1.33
C LYS A 21 8.24 1.66 -0.34
N PRO A 22 6.96 1.33 -0.48
CA PRO A 22 5.98 1.64 0.54
C PRO A 22 6.14 0.71 1.75
N VAL A 23 5.96 1.28 2.94
CA VAL A 23 5.84 0.56 4.20
C VAL A 23 4.43 0.78 4.72
N ILE A 24 3.72 -0.31 5.01
CA ILE A 24 2.34 -0.30 5.49
C ILE A 24 2.35 -0.65 6.97
N ASP A 25 1.81 0.22 7.82
CA ASP A 25 1.62 -0.04 9.24
C ASP A 25 0.38 -0.94 9.45
N PRO A 26 0.57 -2.19 9.91
CA PRO A 26 -0.53 -3.13 10.09
C PRO A 26 -1.47 -2.72 11.22
N ASN A 27 -1.06 -1.86 12.15
CA ASN A 27 -1.91 -1.36 13.24
C ASN A 27 -2.87 -0.26 12.81
N ARG A 28 -2.68 0.27 11.59
CA ARG A 28 -3.47 1.38 11.04
C ARG A 28 -4.19 1.04 9.75
N CYS A 29 -3.69 0.11 8.95
CA CYS A 29 -4.33 -0.26 7.68
C CYS A 29 -5.72 -0.89 7.92
N GLU A 30 -6.74 -0.32 7.30
CA GLU A 30 -8.14 -0.79 7.35
C GLU A 30 -8.64 -1.34 5.99
N GLY A 31 -7.75 -1.57 5.03
CA GLY A 31 -8.12 -2.24 3.77
C GLY A 31 -8.99 -1.42 2.81
N LYS A 32 -9.07 -0.08 2.95
CA LYS A 32 -9.93 0.81 2.14
C LYS A 32 -9.53 0.96 0.66
N ALA A 33 -8.46 0.29 0.22
CA ALA A 33 -8.02 0.19 -1.17
C ALA A 33 -7.71 1.50 -1.94
N ALA A 34 -7.66 2.66 -1.30
CA ALA A 34 -7.23 3.91 -1.97
C ALA A 34 -5.83 3.80 -2.59
N CYS A 35 -4.90 3.08 -1.93
CA CYS A 35 -3.56 2.83 -2.46
C CYS A 35 -3.55 1.95 -3.73
N LEU A 36 -4.49 1.02 -3.85
CA LEU A 36 -4.66 0.21 -5.05
C LEU A 36 -5.20 1.07 -6.20
N ALA A 37 -6.21 1.91 -5.92
CA ALA A 37 -6.84 2.76 -6.92
C ALA A 37 -5.91 3.86 -7.48
N GLU A 38 -5.07 4.45 -6.63
CA GLU A 38 -4.22 5.60 -6.99
C GLU A 38 -2.81 5.20 -7.44
N CYS A 39 -2.45 3.92 -7.38
CA CYS A 39 -1.10 3.49 -7.76
C CYS A 39 -1.03 3.18 -9.27
N PRO A 40 -0.31 3.96 -10.09
CA PRO A 40 -0.20 3.73 -11.53
C PRO A 40 0.80 2.63 -11.90
N TYR A 41 1.35 1.89 -10.93
CA TYR A 41 2.27 0.78 -11.19
C TYR A 41 1.79 -0.51 -10.52
N ASP A 42 0.54 -0.51 -10.06
CA ASP A 42 -0.12 -1.66 -9.46
C ASP A 42 0.74 -2.34 -8.36
N VAL A 43 1.41 -1.52 -7.55
CA VAL A 43 2.32 -1.97 -6.47
C VAL A 43 1.57 -2.74 -5.39
N PHE A 44 0.29 -2.39 -5.18
CA PHE A 44 -0.52 -2.88 -4.08
C PHE A 44 -1.50 -3.95 -4.52
N VAL A 45 -1.81 -4.86 -3.59
CA VAL A 45 -2.99 -5.71 -3.59
C VAL A 45 -3.74 -5.48 -2.29
N VAL A 46 -5.04 -5.76 -2.25
CA VAL A 46 -5.88 -5.60 -1.05
C VAL A 46 -6.73 -6.84 -0.86
N GLY A 47 -6.69 -7.41 0.34
CA GLY A 47 -7.42 -8.63 0.63
C GLY A 47 -7.38 -8.98 2.10
N ARG A 48 -8.00 -10.11 2.46
CA ARG A 48 -7.93 -10.65 3.82
C ARG A 48 -6.49 -11.07 4.13
N ARG A 49 -5.95 -10.60 5.25
CA ARG A 49 -4.60 -10.96 5.72
C ARG A 49 -4.69 -11.85 6.93
N GLU A 50 -3.86 -12.89 7.02
CA GLU A 50 -3.87 -13.76 8.19
C GLU A 50 -3.11 -13.11 9.36
N ARG A 51 -3.46 -13.49 10.59
CA ARG A 51 -2.78 -12.98 11.79
C ARG A 51 -1.28 -13.28 11.76
N ALA A 52 -0.90 -14.43 11.20
CA ALA A 52 0.49 -14.86 11.05
C ALA A 52 1.31 -13.92 10.15
N ASP A 53 0.67 -13.31 9.15
CA ASP A 53 1.32 -12.38 8.21
C ASP A 53 1.52 -10.98 8.79
N LEU A 54 0.97 -10.71 9.97
CA LEU A 54 0.97 -9.40 10.63
C LEU A 54 1.66 -9.46 12.00
N PRO A 55 2.94 -9.86 12.10
CA PRO A 55 3.60 -10.05 13.40
C PRO A 55 3.65 -8.77 14.25
N GLY A 56 3.60 -7.59 13.62
CA GLY A 56 3.61 -6.28 14.29
C GLY A 56 2.27 -5.79 14.86
N LEU A 57 1.19 -6.57 14.77
CA LEU A 57 -0.13 -6.14 15.27
C LEU A 57 -0.17 -6.15 16.80
N THR A 58 -0.49 -5.00 17.38
CA THR A 58 -0.80 -4.79 18.80
C THR A 58 -2.21 -5.30 19.14
N THR A 59 -2.57 -5.33 20.42
CA THR A 59 -3.93 -5.69 20.86
C THR A 59 -5.00 -4.76 20.28
N LEU A 60 -4.73 -3.46 20.24
CA LEU A 60 -5.63 -2.48 19.64
C LEU A 60 -5.69 -2.64 18.11
N GLY A 61 -4.55 -2.87 17.48
CA GLY A 61 -4.48 -3.19 16.05
C GLY A 61 -5.28 -4.45 15.70
N MET A 62 -5.23 -5.48 16.55
CA MET A 62 -6.00 -6.72 16.37
C MET A 62 -7.50 -6.48 16.44
N LEU A 63 -7.94 -5.67 17.41
CA LEU A 63 -9.34 -5.25 17.52
C LEU A 63 -9.80 -4.52 16.25
N LYS A 64 -9.04 -3.52 15.78
CA LYS A 64 -9.35 -2.79 14.53
C LYS A 64 -9.37 -3.72 13.33
N TRP A 65 -8.36 -4.56 13.17
CA TRP A 65 -8.28 -5.54 12.09
C TRP A 65 -9.54 -6.39 12.03
N TRP A 66 -10.01 -6.93 13.16
CA TRP A 66 -11.25 -7.70 13.20
C TRP A 66 -12.50 -6.87 12.86
N MET A 67 -12.63 -5.66 13.42
CA MET A 67 -13.77 -4.76 13.13
C MET A 67 -13.86 -4.36 11.66
N HIS A 68 -12.73 -4.33 10.94
CA HIS A 68 -12.64 -3.99 9.52
C HIS A 68 -12.45 -5.23 8.63
N GLY A 69 -12.95 -6.39 9.07
CA GLY A 69 -13.06 -7.60 8.23
C GLY A 69 -11.72 -8.32 7.97
N GLY A 70 -10.67 -7.93 8.67
CA GLY A 70 -9.32 -8.44 8.51
C GLY A 70 -8.69 -8.12 7.16
N ILE A 71 -9.21 -7.11 6.46
CA ILE A 71 -8.75 -6.69 5.15
C ILE A 71 -7.62 -5.67 5.31
N GLN A 72 -6.48 -5.90 4.65
CA GLN A 72 -5.40 -4.92 4.56
C GLN A 72 -4.74 -4.94 3.17
N ALA A 73 -3.98 -3.88 2.90
CA ALA A 73 -3.14 -3.80 1.73
C ALA A 73 -1.82 -4.58 1.91
N GLU A 74 -1.24 -5.04 0.82
CA GLU A 74 0.11 -5.58 0.72
C GLU A 74 0.82 -4.99 -0.49
N ALA A 75 2.07 -4.56 -0.33
CA ALA A 75 2.89 -4.04 -1.41
C ALA A 75 3.63 -5.18 -2.14
N LEU A 76 2.88 -6.03 -2.85
CA LEU A 76 3.41 -7.24 -3.47
C LEU A 76 4.47 -6.95 -4.56
N ARG A 77 4.37 -5.80 -5.25
CA ARG A 77 5.33 -5.33 -6.25
C ARG A 77 6.08 -4.09 -5.78
N ALA A 78 6.60 -4.12 -4.56
CA ALA A 78 7.30 -2.99 -3.95
C ALA A 78 8.52 -2.51 -4.77
N ASP A 79 9.15 -3.42 -5.53
CA ASP A 79 10.23 -3.15 -6.47
C ASP A 79 9.79 -2.31 -7.69
N GLN A 80 8.50 -2.31 -8.02
CA GLN A 80 7.93 -1.47 -9.07
C GLN A 80 7.52 -0.07 -8.55
N CYS A 81 7.85 0.28 -7.32
CA CYS A 81 7.53 1.60 -6.77
C CYS A 81 8.47 2.68 -7.32
N HIS A 82 7.89 3.75 -7.87
CA HIS A 82 8.60 4.93 -8.37
C HIS A 82 8.58 6.12 -7.39
N GLY A 83 8.18 5.89 -6.13
CA GLY A 83 8.27 6.89 -5.05
C GLY A 83 7.44 8.17 -5.25
N CYS A 84 6.27 8.11 -5.91
CA CYS A 84 5.45 9.29 -6.19
C CYS A 84 4.68 9.85 -4.99
N GLY A 85 4.38 9.02 -3.99
CA GLY A 85 3.66 9.43 -2.78
C GLY A 85 2.13 9.45 -2.89
N LEU A 86 1.53 9.15 -4.05
CA LEU A 86 0.06 9.16 -4.21
C LEU A 86 -0.65 8.26 -3.19
N CYS A 87 -0.15 7.04 -2.98
CA CYS A 87 -0.68 6.12 -1.98
C CYS A 87 -0.59 6.64 -0.54
N VAL A 88 0.43 7.44 -0.21
CA VAL A 88 0.59 8.07 1.10
C VAL A 88 -0.50 9.12 1.30
N THR A 89 -0.67 10.02 0.33
CA THR A 89 -1.68 11.08 0.36
C THR A 89 -3.10 10.53 0.36
N ALA A 90 -3.36 9.48 -0.41
CA ALA A 90 -4.70 8.91 -0.56
C ALA A 90 -5.12 8.00 0.62
N CYS A 91 -4.20 7.60 1.50
CA CYS A 91 -4.52 6.69 2.59
C CYS A 91 -5.29 7.42 3.72
N PRO A 92 -6.59 7.14 3.93
CA PRO A 92 -7.37 7.84 4.96
C PRO A 92 -6.88 7.56 6.38
N GLU A 93 -6.24 6.42 6.59
CA GLU A 93 -5.68 6.01 7.88
C GLU A 93 -4.26 6.52 8.11
N ASN A 94 -3.66 7.19 7.13
CA ASN A 94 -2.24 7.52 7.04
C ASN A 94 -1.34 6.31 7.41
N ALA A 95 -1.72 5.11 6.99
CA ALA A 95 -1.04 3.86 7.31
C ALA A 95 0.19 3.58 6.43
N ILE A 96 0.47 4.43 5.43
CA ILE A 96 1.50 4.19 4.41
C ILE A 96 2.57 5.26 4.52
N THR A 97 3.83 4.84 4.50
CA THR A 97 5.00 5.72 4.33
C THR A 97 5.87 5.21 3.18
N LEU A 98 6.76 6.04 2.65
CA LEU A 98 7.78 5.62 1.68
C LEU A 98 9.16 5.62 2.35
N THR A 99 9.89 4.53 2.18
CA THR A 99 11.30 4.44 2.60
C THR A 99 12.16 4.18 1.37
N ARG A 100 13.45 4.48 1.48
CA ARG A 100 14.42 3.96 0.50
C ARG A 100 14.39 2.42 0.56
N ALA A 101 14.49 1.78 -0.60
CA ALA A 101 14.37 0.32 -0.72
C ALA A 101 15.53 -0.41 -0.04
#